data_AF-A0A841L568-F1
#
_entry.id   AF-A0A841L568-F1
#
_cell.length_a   1.000
_cell.length_b   1.000
_cell.length_c   1.000
_cell.angle_alpha   90.00
_cell.angle_beta   90.00
_cell.angle_gamma   90.00
#
_symmetry.space_group_name_H-M   'P 1'
#
loop_
_entity.id
_entity.type
_entity.pdbx_description
1 polymer ?
#
loop_
_entity_poly.entity_id
_entity_poly.type
_entity_poly.pdbx_seq_one_letter_code
_entity_poly.pdbx_strand_id
1 'polypeptide(L)'
;MDGDLEDLVIRVRADTSGFLAGVAGMRRELDGPLASGVERAGGSIERSLSRAVASGRLGFEDLRRVALRSLSDIAEGALRSDFAGLLGGGGGAGLLGQLGSLLGGAPGRATGGPVTAGRAYRVGERGPELFVPQAAGRIEAGAPAARGPVQVTVNVAAPPDAGPAVMAQTGAQVARAVRRALMRAEA
;
A
#
# COMPACT_ATOMS: atom_id res chain seq x y z
N MET A 1 18.40 -10.42 40.66
CA MET A 1 17.09 -10.21 40.00
C MET A 1 16.82 -8.73 39.77
N ASP A 2 17.69 -7.82 40.20
CA ASP A 2 17.45 -6.37 40.10
C ASP A 2 17.80 -5.76 38.73
N GLY A 3 18.74 -6.35 37.99
CA GLY A 3 19.19 -5.83 36.70
C GLY A 3 18.17 -5.93 35.55
N ASP A 4 17.21 -6.85 35.61
CA ASP A 4 16.20 -7.03 34.55
C ASP A 4 15.09 -5.97 34.60
N LEU A 5 14.82 -5.43 35.78
CA LEU A 5 13.84 -4.37 36.00
C LEU A 5 14.39 -3.01 35.53
N GLU A 6 15.65 -2.73 35.79
CA GLU A 6 16.31 -1.51 35.33
C GLU A 6 16.41 -1.44 33.80
N ASP A 7 16.74 -2.55 33.14
CA ASP A 7 16.80 -2.58 31.68
C ASP A 7 15.41 -2.42 31.03
N LEU A 8 14.37 -3.01 31.61
CA LEU A 8 12.98 -2.82 31.15
C LEU A 8 12.50 -1.38 31.36
N VAL A 9 12.81 -0.76 32.50
CA VAL A 9 12.45 0.64 32.79
C VAL A 9 13.17 1.60 31.86
N ILE A 10 14.44 1.36 31.53
CA ILE A 10 15.21 2.16 30.57
C ILE A 10 14.60 2.04 29.17
N ARG A 11 14.20 0.83 28.75
CA ARG A 11 13.59 0.58 27.43
C ARG A 11 12.23 1.26 27.27
N VAL A 12 11.35 1.16 28.26
CA VAL A 12 10.03 1.82 28.26
C VAL A 12 10.16 3.34 28.27
N ARG A 13 11.15 3.89 28.99
CA ARG A 13 11.41 5.34 29.01
C ARG A 13 11.95 5.84 27.66
N ALA A 14 12.80 5.07 27.00
CA ALA A 14 13.29 5.37 25.66
C ALA A 14 12.13 5.40 24.64
N ASP A 15 11.25 4.40 24.65
CA ASP A 15 10.09 4.32 23.74
C ASP A 15 9.11 5.49 23.95
N THR A 16 8.85 5.87 25.20
CA THR A 16 7.94 6.99 25.50
C THR A 16 8.54 8.32 25.06
N SER A 17 9.85 8.52 25.24
CA SER A 17 10.54 9.75 24.79
C SER A 17 10.58 9.87 23.25
N GLY A 18 10.79 8.76 22.55
CA GLY A 18 10.76 8.70 21.09
C GLY A 18 9.35 8.91 20.52
N PHE A 19 8.33 8.34 21.17
CA PHE A 19 6.93 8.55 20.80
C PHE A 19 6.52 10.02 20.99
N LEU A 20 6.85 10.64 22.11
CA LEU A 20 6.54 12.06 22.35
C LEU A 20 7.25 12.99 21.37
N ALA A 21 8.50 12.68 21.00
CA ALA A 21 9.21 13.41 19.95
C ALA A 21 8.55 13.23 18.57
N GLY A 22 8.05 12.03 18.26
CA GLY A 22 7.31 11.73 17.03
C GLY A 22 5.98 12.47 16.95
N VAL A 23 5.19 12.52 18.03
CA VAL A 23 3.94 13.29 18.10
C VAL A 23 4.19 14.79 17.95
N ALA A 24 5.27 15.31 18.56
CA ALA A 24 5.67 16.70 18.38
C ALA A 24 6.12 17.01 16.94
N GLY A 25 6.67 16.02 16.22
CA GLY A 25 6.99 16.11 14.79
C GLY A 25 5.73 16.19 13.92
N MET A 26 4.81 15.23 14.09
CA MET A 26 3.52 15.20 13.37
C MET A 26 2.72 16.50 13.58
N ARG A 27 2.71 17.01 14.81
CA ARG A 27 2.04 18.28 15.12
C ARG A 27 2.64 19.47 14.36
N ARG A 28 3.97 19.55 14.24
CA ARG A 28 4.64 20.62 13.47
C ARG A 28 4.35 20.56 11.97
N GLU A 29 4.20 19.36 11.42
CA GLU A 29 3.81 19.16 10.02
C GLU A 29 2.33 19.50 9.76
N LEU A 30 1.45 19.21 10.73
CA LEU A 30 0.03 19.57 10.65
C LEU A 30 -0.21 21.07 10.85
N ASP A 31 0.45 21.69 11.84
CA ASP A 31 0.24 23.11 12.20
C ASP A 31 0.96 24.10 11.25
N GLY A 32 1.91 23.63 10.41
CA GLY A 32 2.71 24.51 9.55
C GLY A 32 2.21 24.60 8.10
N PRO A 33 2.69 23.72 7.19
CA PRO A 33 2.36 23.79 5.77
C PRO A 33 0.87 23.55 5.46
N LEU A 34 0.24 22.64 6.20
CA LEU A 34 -1.17 22.29 6.01
C LEU A 34 -2.10 23.40 6.51
N ALA A 35 -1.92 23.88 7.74
CA ALA A 35 -2.73 24.97 8.28
C ALA A 35 -2.63 26.24 7.42
N SER A 36 -1.41 26.65 7.04
CA SER A 36 -1.22 27.81 6.16
C SER A 36 -1.78 27.60 4.75
N GLY A 37 -1.80 26.37 4.24
CA GLY A 37 -2.44 26.01 2.98
C GLY A 37 -3.96 26.13 3.04
N VAL A 38 -4.56 25.65 4.13
CA VAL A 38 -6.01 25.72 4.38
C VAL A 38 -6.48 27.16 4.55
N GLU A 39 -5.75 28.00 5.27
CA GLU A 39 -6.09 29.43 5.43
C GLU A 39 -6.05 30.18 4.09
N ARG A 40 -5.04 29.93 3.25
CA ARG A 40 -4.95 30.52 1.90
C ARG A 40 -6.09 30.08 1.00
N ALA A 41 -6.45 28.80 1.04
CA ALA A 41 -7.56 28.24 0.28
C ALA A 41 -8.92 28.76 0.78
N GLY A 42 -9.12 28.83 2.09
CA GLY A 42 -10.34 29.39 2.70
C GLY A 42 -10.54 30.84 2.28
N GLY A 43 -9.50 31.67 2.36
CA GLY A 43 -9.59 33.07 1.95
C GLY A 43 -9.85 33.24 0.43
N SER A 44 -9.35 32.35 -0.42
CA SER A 44 -9.62 32.44 -1.87
C SER A 44 -11.07 32.05 -2.19
N ILE A 45 -11.60 31.03 -1.51
CA ILE A 45 -13.00 30.61 -1.61
C ILE A 45 -13.92 31.71 -1.10
N GLU A 46 -13.67 32.27 0.09
CA GLU A 46 -14.46 33.35 0.67
C GLU A 46 -14.52 34.57 -0.25
N ARG A 47 -13.38 34.99 -0.83
CA ARG A 47 -13.32 36.10 -1.79
C ARG A 47 -14.05 35.79 -3.11
N SER A 48 -14.11 34.51 -3.50
CA SER A 48 -14.84 34.10 -4.71
C SER A 48 -16.34 34.08 -4.46
N LEU A 49 -16.78 33.56 -3.31
CA LEU A 49 -18.17 33.51 -2.89
C LEU A 49 -18.73 34.90 -2.59
N SER A 50 -17.99 35.76 -1.88
CA SER A 50 -18.42 37.13 -1.61
C SER A 50 -18.60 37.94 -2.90
N ARG A 51 -17.71 37.74 -3.89
CA ARG A 51 -17.87 38.32 -5.23
C ARG A 51 -19.03 37.72 -6.00
N ALA A 52 -19.22 36.39 -5.96
CA ALA A 52 -20.31 35.72 -6.67
C ALA A 52 -21.69 36.12 -6.12
N VAL A 53 -21.79 36.31 -4.79
CA VAL A 53 -22.99 36.80 -4.12
C VAL A 53 -23.20 38.28 -4.43
N ALA A 54 -22.15 39.11 -4.43
CA ALA A 54 -22.26 40.54 -4.77
C ALA A 54 -22.53 40.80 -6.27
N SER A 55 -22.03 39.94 -7.17
CA SER A 55 -22.18 40.09 -8.62
C SER A 55 -23.38 39.33 -9.20
N GLY A 56 -23.93 38.37 -8.45
CA GLY A 56 -25.07 37.54 -8.84
C GLY A 56 -24.82 36.64 -10.07
N ARG A 57 -23.58 36.51 -10.56
CA ARG A 57 -23.24 35.73 -11.75
C ARG A 57 -21.92 34.99 -11.52
N LEU A 58 -21.97 33.67 -11.40
CA LEU A 58 -20.80 32.82 -11.57
C LEU A 58 -20.42 32.82 -13.06
N GLY A 59 -19.48 33.69 -13.44
CA GLY A 59 -18.97 33.75 -14.80
C GLY A 59 -17.91 32.67 -15.05
N PHE A 60 -17.99 31.99 -16.20
CA PHE A 60 -16.97 31.03 -16.65
C PHE A 60 -15.56 31.64 -16.68
N GLU A 61 -15.47 32.96 -16.86
CA GLU A 61 -14.22 33.73 -16.87
C GLU A 61 -13.53 33.77 -15.49
N ASP A 62 -14.31 33.80 -14.40
CA ASP A 62 -13.75 33.80 -13.04
C ASP A 62 -13.21 32.42 -12.67
N LEU A 63 -13.94 31.35 -13.04
CA LEU A 63 -13.46 29.97 -12.88
C LEU A 63 -12.17 29.73 -13.67
N ARG A 64 -12.11 30.23 -14.91
CA ARG A 64 -10.90 30.19 -15.74
C ARG A 64 -9.73 30.91 -15.08
N ARG A 65 -9.95 32.11 -14.54
CA ARG A 65 -8.90 32.91 -13.89
C ARG A 65 -8.37 32.23 -12.62
N VAL A 66 -9.24 31.64 -11.81
CA VAL A 66 -8.86 30.90 -10.61
C VAL A 66 -8.09 29.63 -10.99
N ALA A 67 -8.57 28.86 -11.96
CA ALA A 67 -7.88 27.66 -12.43
C ALA A 67 -6.47 27.98 -12.96
N LEU A 68 -6.32 29.03 -13.77
CA LEU A 68 -5.03 29.45 -14.30
C LEU A 68 -4.06 29.94 -13.21
N ARG A 69 -4.57 30.62 -12.16
CA ARG A 69 -3.76 30.99 -11.00
C ARG A 69 -3.30 29.77 -10.22
N SER A 70 -4.19 28.83 -9.91
CA SER A 70 -3.81 27.59 -9.22
C SER A 70 -2.75 26.79 -9.99
N LEU A 71 -2.87 26.71 -11.33
CA LEU A 71 -1.86 26.07 -12.18
C LEU A 71 -0.51 26.81 -12.13
N SER A 72 -0.53 28.13 -12.08
CA SER A 72 0.69 28.96 -11.99
C SER A 72 1.37 28.81 -10.62
N ASP A 73 0.60 28.78 -9.54
CA ASP A 73 1.12 28.60 -8.17
C ASP A 73 1.76 27.20 -7.99
N ILE A 74 1.15 26.16 -8.59
CA ILE A 74 1.72 24.80 -8.61
C ILE A 74 3.02 24.76 -9.42
N ALA A 75 3.07 25.43 -10.57
CA ALA A 75 4.27 25.51 -11.40
C ALA A 75 5.39 26.26 -10.68
N GLU A 76 5.07 27.36 -9.99
CA GLU A 76 6.05 28.14 -9.23
C GLU A 76 6.56 27.36 -7.99
N GLY A 77 5.68 26.61 -7.34
CA GLY A 77 6.05 25.67 -6.27
C GLY A 77 6.96 24.55 -6.77
N ALA A 78 6.66 23.96 -7.94
CA ALA A 78 7.50 22.94 -8.55
C ALA A 78 8.89 23.49 -8.93
N LEU A 79 8.96 24.68 -9.53
CA LEU A 79 10.22 25.31 -9.92
C LEU A 79 11.08 25.72 -8.71
N ARG A 80 10.46 26.24 -7.62
CA ARG A 80 11.19 26.55 -6.38
C ARG A 80 11.69 25.29 -5.67
N SER A 81 10.94 24.20 -5.74
CA SER A 81 11.33 22.90 -5.18
C SER A 81 12.50 22.28 -5.93
N ASP A 82 12.50 22.42 -7.27
CA ASP A 82 13.54 21.89 -8.15
C ASP A 82 14.83 22.71 -8.07
N PHE A 83 14.71 24.05 -7.98
CA PHE A 83 15.87 24.95 -7.83
C PHE A 83 16.54 24.86 -6.44
N ALA A 84 15.75 24.67 -5.37
CA ALA A 84 16.29 24.41 -4.03
C ALA A 84 17.01 23.06 -3.94
N GLY A 85 16.57 22.06 -4.71
CA GLY A 85 17.25 20.77 -4.86
C GLY A 85 18.51 20.81 -5.75
N LEU A 86 18.61 21.79 -6.65
CA LEU A 86 19.75 21.96 -7.56
C LEU A 86 20.93 22.73 -6.92
N LEU A 87 20.64 23.69 -6.04
CA LEU A 87 21.65 24.53 -5.38
C LEU A 87 22.25 23.85 -4.13
N GLY A 88 21.49 23.01 -3.44
CA GLY A 88 21.92 22.28 -2.25
C GLY A 88 22.65 20.96 -2.53
N GLY A 89 23.81 21.02 -3.20
CA GLY A 89 24.88 20.02 -3.15
C GLY A 89 24.54 18.52 -3.15
N GLY A 90 24.70 17.87 -4.31
CA GLY A 90 25.13 16.47 -4.39
C GLY A 90 24.03 15.44 -4.70
N GLY A 91 23.92 15.10 -5.98
CA GLY A 91 23.21 13.91 -6.47
C GLY A 91 21.70 14.12 -6.64
N GLY A 92 21.24 14.12 -7.89
CA GLY A 92 19.84 14.31 -8.29
C GLY A 92 18.89 13.18 -7.89
N ALA A 93 18.81 12.87 -6.60
CA ALA A 93 18.04 11.77 -6.03
C ALA A 93 17.42 12.12 -4.65
N GLY A 94 17.35 13.40 -4.26
CA GLY A 94 16.99 13.79 -2.89
C GLY A 94 15.50 13.88 -2.55
N LEU A 95 14.65 14.38 -3.48
CA LEU A 95 13.21 14.58 -3.22
C LEU A 95 12.30 13.86 -4.22
N LEU A 96 12.68 13.74 -5.49
CA LEU A 96 12.00 12.87 -6.45
C LEU A 96 12.22 11.38 -6.17
N GLY A 97 13.33 11.00 -5.53
CA GLY A 97 13.58 9.64 -5.06
C GLY A 97 12.80 9.30 -3.78
N GLN A 98 12.57 10.28 -2.90
CA GLN A 98 11.84 10.10 -1.64
C GLN A 98 10.32 10.24 -1.82
N LEU A 99 9.83 11.18 -2.63
CA LEU A 99 8.44 11.15 -3.11
C LEU A 99 8.21 9.99 -4.07
N GLY A 100 9.23 9.58 -4.83
CA GLY A 100 9.24 8.32 -5.58
C GLY A 100 9.37 7.06 -4.71
N SER A 101 9.52 7.17 -3.38
CA SER A 101 9.47 6.03 -2.46
C SER A 101 8.20 6.04 -1.62
N LEU A 102 7.67 7.22 -1.29
CA LEU A 102 6.41 7.43 -0.59
C LEU A 102 5.18 7.39 -1.53
N LEU A 103 5.35 7.70 -2.82
CA LEU A 103 4.40 7.45 -3.91
C LEU A 103 4.86 6.31 -4.85
N GLY A 104 6.16 6.10 -5.01
CA GLY A 104 6.72 5.11 -5.96
C GLY A 104 7.42 3.90 -5.34
N GLY A 105 7.00 3.45 -4.15
CA GLY A 105 7.08 2.01 -3.91
C GLY A 105 6.31 1.36 -5.05
N ALA A 106 7.03 0.77 -6.02
CA ALA A 106 6.48 0.37 -7.31
C ALA A 106 5.08 -0.18 -7.11
N PRO A 107 4.03 0.46 -7.70
CA PRO A 107 2.65 0.34 -7.25
C PRO A 107 2.37 -1.13 -7.03
N GLY A 108 2.13 -1.52 -5.77
CA GLY A 108 2.08 -2.92 -5.40
C GLY A 108 1.07 -3.62 -6.29
N ARG A 109 1.54 -4.42 -7.23
CA ARG A 109 0.71 -5.19 -8.17
C ARG A 109 0.27 -6.51 -7.53
N ALA A 110 0.31 -6.59 -6.20
CA ALA A 110 -0.29 -7.68 -5.44
C ALA A 110 -1.80 -7.80 -5.74
N THR A 111 -2.46 -6.67 -6.03
CA THR A 111 -3.87 -6.62 -6.42
C THR A 111 -4.11 -6.72 -7.94
N GLY A 112 -3.04 -6.91 -8.73
CA GLY A 112 -3.11 -6.95 -10.20
C GLY A 112 -3.19 -5.57 -10.86
N GLY A 113 -3.34 -5.55 -12.19
CA GLY A 113 -3.56 -4.32 -12.97
C GLY A 113 -2.70 -4.18 -14.23
N PRO A 114 -2.99 -3.18 -15.09
CA PRO A 114 -2.31 -2.99 -16.36
C PRO A 114 -0.83 -2.62 -16.16
N VAL A 115 0.04 -3.17 -17.00
CA VAL A 115 1.48 -2.93 -16.99
C VAL A 115 1.95 -2.42 -18.33
N THR A 116 2.94 -1.54 -18.28
CA THR A 116 3.57 -0.90 -19.44
C THR A 116 4.97 -1.46 -19.62
N ALA A 117 5.38 -1.66 -20.87
CA ALA A 117 6.71 -2.15 -21.19
C ALA A 117 7.83 -1.28 -20.57
N GLY A 118 8.89 -1.92 -20.10
CA GLY A 118 10.10 -1.26 -19.60
C GLY A 118 9.99 -0.64 -18.20
N ARG A 119 8.84 -0.74 -17.53
CA ARG A 119 8.64 -0.21 -16.17
C ARG A 119 8.73 -1.34 -15.15
N ALA A 120 9.51 -1.14 -14.10
CA ALA A 120 9.55 -2.07 -12.98
C ALA A 120 8.30 -1.95 -12.10
N TYR A 121 7.70 -3.08 -11.79
CA TYR A 121 6.55 -3.24 -10.91
C TYR A 121 6.92 -4.20 -9.78
N ARG A 122 6.46 -3.96 -8.56
CA ARG A 122 6.64 -4.90 -7.46
C ARG A 122 5.45 -5.85 -7.41
N VAL A 123 5.71 -7.14 -7.60
CA VAL A 123 4.70 -8.21 -7.67
C VAL A 123 5.14 -9.25 -6.65
N GLY A 124 4.38 -9.48 -5.58
CA GLY A 124 4.78 -10.51 -4.64
C GLY A 124 3.91 -10.62 -3.42
N GLU A 125 3.16 -11.71 -3.34
CA GLU A 125 2.48 -12.16 -2.12
C GLU A 125 3.41 -12.97 -1.20
N ARG A 126 4.64 -13.28 -1.66
CA ARG A 126 5.64 -14.11 -0.93
C ARG A 126 7.00 -13.43 -0.72
N GLY A 127 7.13 -12.14 -1.01
CA GLY A 127 8.39 -11.41 -0.89
C GLY A 127 8.51 -10.26 -1.90
N PRO A 128 9.53 -9.40 -1.78
CA PRO A 128 9.72 -8.25 -2.67
C PRO A 128 10.32 -8.68 -4.02
N GLU A 129 9.53 -9.32 -4.87
CA GLU A 129 9.92 -9.59 -6.26
C GLU A 129 9.56 -8.40 -7.17
N LEU A 130 10.42 -8.12 -8.14
CA LEU A 130 10.24 -7.08 -9.16
C LEU A 130 9.97 -7.73 -10.52
N PHE A 131 8.92 -7.26 -11.18
CA PHE A 131 8.51 -7.64 -12.52
C PHE A 131 8.71 -6.47 -13.49
N VAL A 132 9.48 -6.70 -14.56
CA VAL A 132 9.72 -5.72 -15.63
C VAL A 132 9.25 -6.32 -16.95
N PRO A 133 8.04 -5.98 -17.45
CA PRO A 133 7.55 -6.54 -18.69
C PRO A 133 8.25 -5.92 -19.91
N GLN A 134 8.50 -6.74 -20.93
CA GLN A 134 9.07 -6.29 -22.21
C GLN A 134 8.00 -5.76 -23.19
N ALA A 135 6.72 -6.04 -22.92
CA ALA A 135 5.57 -5.59 -23.72
C ALA A 135 4.44 -5.09 -22.81
N ALA A 136 3.55 -4.25 -23.34
CA ALA A 136 2.37 -3.82 -22.59
C ALA A 136 1.42 -5.01 -22.35
N GLY A 137 0.84 -5.08 -21.16
CA GLY A 137 0.01 -6.22 -20.76
C GLY A 137 -0.75 -5.95 -19.47
N ARG A 138 -1.25 -7.00 -18.81
CA ARG A 138 -1.94 -6.92 -17.53
C ARG A 138 -1.45 -8.01 -16.61
N ILE A 139 -1.22 -7.67 -15.35
CA ILE A 139 -1.00 -8.65 -14.28
C ILE A 139 -2.37 -9.07 -13.78
N GLU A 140 -2.73 -10.34 -13.99
CA GLU A 140 -3.84 -10.97 -13.30
C GLU A 140 -3.37 -11.31 -11.88
N ALA A 141 -3.98 -10.71 -10.87
CA ALA A 141 -3.89 -11.28 -9.54
C ALA A 141 -4.68 -12.59 -9.57
N GLY A 142 -3.99 -13.73 -9.48
CA GLY A 142 -4.67 -14.95 -9.09
C GLY A 142 -5.33 -14.64 -7.75
N ALA A 143 -6.66 -14.73 -7.66
CA ALA A 143 -7.33 -14.66 -6.36
C ALA A 143 -6.50 -15.51 -5.39
N PRO A 144 -6.22 -15.03 -4.15
CA PRO A 144 -5.55 -15.88 -3.18
C PRO A 144 -6.35 -17.16 -3.21
N ALA A 145 -5.71 -18.26 -3.61
CA ALA A 145 -6.43 -19.51 -3.81
C ALA A 145 -7.09 -19.78 -2.47
N ALA A 146 -8.38 -19.44 -2.36
CA ALA A 146 -9.17 -19.65 -1.17
C ALA A 146 -9.04 -21.13 -0.98
N ARG A 147 -8.24 -21.54 0.02
CA ARG A 147 -7.66 -22.89 0.16
C ARG A 147 -8.70 -23.86 -0.35
N GLY A 148 -8.55 -24.24 -1.62
CA GLY A 148 -9.63 -24.92 -2.32
C GLY A 148 -9.87 -26.22 -1.57
N PRO A 149 -11.09 -26.79 -1.60
CA PRO A 149 -11.30 -28.09 -0.97
C PRO A 149 -10.18 -29.02 -1.41
N VAL A 150 -9.35 -29.46 -0.46
CA VAL A 150 -8.17 -30.28 -0.74
C VAL A 150 -8.70 -31.62 -1.25
N GLN A 151 -8.64 -31.82 -2.56
CA GLN A 151 -9.07 -33.06 -3.18
C GLN A 151 -7.95 -34.09 -3.08
N VAL A 152 -8.13 -35.08 -2.21
CA VAL A 152 -7.20 -36.19 -2.03
C VAL A 152 -7.77 -37.43 -2.71
N THR A 153 -7.15 -37.84 -3.82
CA THR A 153 -7.46 -39.11 -4.48
C THR A 153 -6.54 -40.20 -3.92
N VAL A 154 -7.12 -41.26 -3.33
CA VAL A 154 -6.36 -42.40 -2.80
C VAL A 154 -6.66 -43.64 -3.63
N ASN A 155 -5.64 -44.13 -4.34
CA ASN A 155 -5.72 -45.39 -5.07
C ASN A 155 -5.37 -46.53 -4.12
N VAL A 156 -6.34 -47.38 -3.82
CA VAL A 156 -6.13 -48.57 -2.97
C VAL A 156 -5.96 -49.78 -3.90
N ALA A 157 -4.75 -50.34 -3.95
CA ALA A 157 -4.50 -51.59 -4.63
C ALA A 157 -4.94 -52.75 -3.73
N ALA A 158 -5.69 -53.68 -4.28
CA ALA A 158 -6.23 -54.82 -3.55
C ALA A 158 -5.69 -56.15 -4.06
N PRO A 159 -5.67 -57.19 -3.20
CA PRO A 159 -5.35 -58.54 -3.62
C PRO A 159 -6.30 -59.04 -4.72
N PRO A 160 -5.85 -59.96 -5.60
CA PRO A 160 -6.65 -60.47 -6.72
C PRO A 160 -7.99 -61.09 -6.31
N ASP A 161 -8.07 -61.64 -5.09
CA ASP A 161 -9.24 -62.37 -4.58
C ASP A 161 -10.21 -61.48 -3.79
N ALA A 162 -9.97 -60.17 -3.75
CA ALA A 162 -10.75 -59.27 -2.91
C ALA A 162 -12.06 -58.86 -3.59
N GLY A 163 -13.19 -59.30 -3.03
CA GLY A 163 -14.52 -58.98 -3.55
C GLY A 163 -14.91 -57.50 -3.40
N PRO A 164 -15.90 -57.01 -4.18
CA PRO A 164 -16.32 -55.60 -4.20
C PRO A 164 -16.72 -55.04 -2.81
N ALA A 165 -17.29 -55.90 -1.94
CA ALA A 165 -17.67 -55.53 -0.59
C ALA A 165 -16.47 -55.20 0.32
N VAL A 166 -15.35 -55.92 0.15
CA VAL A 166 -14.10 -55.68 0.90
C VAL A 166 -13.46 -54.37 0.44
N MET A 167 -13.57 -54.04 -0.85
CA MET A 167 -13.10 -52.76 -1.41
C MET A 167 -13.85 -51.57 -0.85
N ALA A 168 -15.18 -51.65 -0.76
CA ALA A 168 -16.00 -50.58 -0.20
C ALA A 168 -15.68 -50.35 1.30
N GLN A 169 -15.47 -51.42 2.06
CA GLN A 169 -15.14 -51.32 3.49
C GLN A 169 -13.75 -50.72 3.73
N THR A 170 -12.74 -51.17 2.99
CA THR A 170 -11.36 -50.66 3.09
C THR A 170 -11.26 -49.21 2.65
N GLY A 171 -11.93 -48.83 1.55
CA GLY A 171 -12.01 -47.43 1.10
C GLY A 171 -12.59 -46.50 2.16
N ALA A 172 -13.68 -46.92 2.83
CA ALA A 172 -14.28 -46.16 3.92
C ALA A 172 -13.37 -46.04 5.16
N GLN A 173 -12.56 -47.07 5.46
CA GLN A 173 -11.58 -47.02 6.54
C GLN A 173 -10.44 -46.03 6.23
N VAL A 174 -9.89 -46.09 5.02
CA VAL A 174 -8.83 -45.19 4.55
C VAL A 174 -9.31 -43.74 4.52
N ALA A 175 -10.51 -43.47 3.99
CA ALA A 175 -11.09 -42.12 3.96
C ALA A 175 -11.22 -41.51 5.36
N ARG A 176 -11.65 -42.29 6.36
CA ARG A 176 -11.75 -41.83 7.76
C ARG A 176 -10.38 -41.56 8.38
N ALA A 177 -9.38 -42.39 8.08
CA ALA A 177 -8.02 -42.20 8.57
C ALA A 177 -7.38 -40.92 7.98
N VAL A 178 -7.51 -40.72 6.67
CA VAL A 178 -7.03 -39.51 5.97
C VAL A 178 -7.72 -38.25 6.51
N ARG A 179 -9.05 -38.28 6.67
CA ARG A 179 -9.79 -37.15 7.25
C ARG A 179 -9.29 -36.79 8.64
N ARG A 180 -9.04 -37.77 9.52
CA ARG A 180 -8.50 -37.52 10.86
C ARG A 180 -7.08 -36.95 10.85
N ALA A 181 -6.24 -37.40 9.92
CA ALA A 181 -4.88 -36.89 9.77
C ALA A 181 -4.88 -35.43 9.30
N LEU A 182 -5.74 -35.08 8.33
CA LEU A 182 -5.90 -33.70 7.85
C LEU A 182 -6.39 -32.77 8.96
N MET A 183 -7.41 -33.18 9.73
CA MET A 183 -7.92 -32.38 10.84
C MET A 183 -6.89 -32.12 11.95
N ARG A 184 -5.89 -33.00 12.13
CA ARG A 184 -4.77 -32.79 13.09
C ARG A 184 -3.68 -31.88 12.55
N ALA A 185 -3.50 -31.82 11.23
CA ALA A 185 -2.48 -30.98 10.60
C ALA A 185 -2.92 -29.51 10.47
N GLU A 186 -4.22 -29.23 10.67
CA GLU A 186 -4.80 -27.89 10.62
C GLU A 186 -4.94 -27.22 12.00
N ALA A 187 -4.61 -27.92 13.10
CA ALA A 187 -4.61 -27.41 14.47
C ALA A 187 -3.19 -27.04 14.92
#